data_AF-A0A7J0FWQ2-F1
#
_entry.id   AF-A0A7J0FWQ2-F1
#
_cell.length_a   1.000
_cell.length_b   1.000
_cell.length_c   1.000
_cell.angle_alpha   90.00
_cell.angle_beta   90.00
_cell.angle_gamma   90.00
#
_symmetry.space_group_name_H-M   'P 1'
#
loop_
_entity.id
_entity.type
_entity.pdbx_description
1 polymer ?
#
loop_
_entity_poly.entity_id
_entity_poly.type
_entity_poly.pdbx_seq_one_letter_code
_entity_poly.pdbx_strand_id
1 'polypeptide(L)'
;MGVVQHIPPSSARNSVSSPIITRNSSYGRSPYSRRLSDFSTSDFSLSIDASYPNYRHEKLAFKEQASSFWRLAKMNSPEWAYALFGSIGSVVCGSLSAFFAYVLSAVLSVYYNPNHAYMIREIKKYCYLLIGVSSAALIFNTLQHFFWDVVGENLTKRVREKMLAAVMKNEMGVWRLALVLIAVFPVVVAATVLQKMFMQGFSGDLEAAHAKATQLAGEAVSNVRTVAAFNSESQILSLYTSSLQTPLRRCFWKGQIAGSGYGIAQFALYASYALGLWYASWLVKHGISDFSNTIRVFMVLMVSANGAAETLTLAPDFIKGGRAMRSVFELLDRKSEIDPDDPDSAPMPDRLRGEVEFKHVDFSYPSRPDVPIFTRPHSTSPSQ
;
A
#
# COMPACT_ATOMS: atom_id res chain seq x y z
N MET A 1 43.23 33.13 -40.01
CA MET A 1 44.10 32.93 -38.84
C MET A 1 43.86 31.50 -38.34
N GLY A 2 44.85 30.60 -38.51
CA GLY A 2 44.89 29.18 -38.06
C GLY A 2 43.87 28.24 -38.72
N VAL A 3 44.10 27.58 -39.85
CA VAL A 3 45.04 26.48 -40.19
C VAL A 3 44.78 25.16 -39.44
N VAL A 4 44.31 24.21 -40.27
CA VAL A 4 44.09 22.77 -40.13
C VAL A 4 45.31 22.03 -39.55
N GLN A 5 45.05 21.02 -38.70
CA GLN A 5 46.00 19.93 -38.47
C GLN A 5 45.30 18.57 -38.65
N HIS A 6 45.65 17.93 -39.75
CA HIS A 6 45.50 16.51 -40.05
C HIS A 6 46.94 15.99 -40.26
N ILE A 7 47.32 14.83 -39.70
CA ILE A 7 48.53 13.99 -39.96
C ILE A 7 48.47 12.77 -38.98
N PRO A 8 48.96 11.54 -39.30
CA PRO A 8 48.23 10.42 -39.91
C PRO A 8 48.39 9.09 -39.10
N PRO A 9 47.98 7.91 -39.62
CA PRO A 9 48.21 6.61 -38.96
C PRO A 9 49.43 5.85 -39.52
N SER A 10 50.27 5.27 -38.65
CA SER A 10 51.21 4.17 -38.97
C SER A 10 51.73 3.54 -37.67
N SER A 11 51.35 2.30 -37.33
CA SER A 11 52.02 1.04 -37.68
C SER A 11 53.47 0.92 -37.18
N ALA A 12 53.66 0.21 -36.07
CA ALA A 12 54.88 -0.57 -35.82
C ALA A 12 54.51 -1.89 -35.12
N ARG A 13 54.84 -2.98 -35.83
CA ARG A 13 54.75 -4.39 -35.43
C ARG A 13 55.83 -4.73 -34.41
N ASN A 14 55.57 -5.74 -33.59
CA ASN A 14 56.41 -6.91 -33.31
C ASN A 14 55.58 -7.81 -32.36
N SER A 15 54.95 -8.89 -32.83
CA SER A 15 55.49 -10.27 -32.85
C SER A 15 56.16 -10.64 -31.51
N VAL A 16 55.75 -11.71 -30.81
CA VAL A 16 56.05 -13.11 -31.17
C VAL A 16 55.30 -14.07 -30.22
N SER A 17 54.81 -15.18 -30.79
CA SER A 17 54.54 -16.50 -30.20
C SER A 17 53.27 -16.78 -29.37
N SER A 18 52.29 -17.35 -30.05
CA SER A 18 51.49 -18.47 -29.54
C SER A 18 52.39 -19.67 -29.19
N PRO A 19 51.97 -20.52 -28.24
CA PRO A 19 52.11 -21.95 -28.45
C PRO A 19 50.74 -22.63 -28.40
N ILE A 20 50.46 -23.34 -29.49
CA ILE A 20 49.48 -24.40 -29.59
C ILE A 20 49.92 -25.52 -28.65
N ILE A 21 49.15 -25.79 -27.60
CA ILE A 21 49.15 -27.09 -26.92
C ILE A 21 47.78 -27.72 -27.14
N THR A 22 47.83 -28.79 -27.92
CA THR A 22 46.74 -29.71 -28.19
C THR A 22 46.47 -30.61 -26.99
N ARG A 23 45.27 -31.19 -27.00
CA ARG A 23 44.77 -32.37 -26.27
C ARG A 23 44.03 -32.14 -24.94
N ASN A 24 42.72 -32.34 -25.07
CA ASN A 24 41.93 -33.37 -24.38
C ASN A 24 42.00 -33.37 -22.85
N SER A 25 40.96 -32.80 -22.23
CA SER A 25 40.52 -33.29 -20.93
C SER A 25 39.01 -33.19 -20.83
N SER A 26 38.37 -34.36 -20.86
CA SER A 26 37.07 -34.61 -20.25
C SER A 26 37.07 -34.01 -18.84
N TYR A 27 36.31 -32.93 -18.64
CA TYR A 27 35.93 -32.49 -17.31
C TYR A 27 34.41 -32.35 -17.26
N GLY A 28 33.88 -32.90 -16.18
CA GLY A 28 32.48 -33.18 -15.95
C GLY A 28 31.57 -31.97 -16.15
N ARG A 29 30.42 -32.28 -16.75
CA ARG A 29 29.19 -31.52 -16.56
C ARG A 29 29.05 -31.11 -15.09
N SER A 30 29.01 -29.82 -14.83
CA SER A 30 28.55 -29.32 -13.54
C SER A 30 27.03 -29.55 -13.42
N PRO A 31 26.48 -29.90 -12.23
CA PRO A 31 25.05 -30.21 -12.07
C PRO A 31 24.12 -28.99 -12.05
N TYR A 32 24.63 -27.78 -12.32
CA TYR A 32 23.94 -26.53 -11.99
C TYR A 32 23.03 -25.95 -13.10
N SER A 33 22.82 -26.65 -14.21
CA SER A 33 22.03 -26.12 -15.34
C SER A 33 20.63 -26.71 -15.50
N ARG A 34 20.10 -27.45 -14.51
CA ARG A 34 18.83 -28.18 -14.68
C ARG A 34 17.70 -27.81 -13.70
N ARG A 35 17.65 -26.58 -13.17
CA ARG A 35 16.58 -26.21 -12.21
C ARG A 35 15.97 -24.81 -12.36
N LEU A 36 15.86 -24.32 -13.60
CA LEU A 36 15.19 -23.03 -13.89
C LEU A 36 14.14 -23.11 -15.01
N SER A 37 13.68 -24.32 -15.35
CA SER A 37 12.61 -24.55 -16.33
C SER A 37 11.31 -25.12 -15.73
N ASP A 38 11.22 -25.33 -14.41
CA ASP A 38 10.04 -25.96 -13.78
C ASP A 38 9.11 -24.97 -13.05
N PHE A 39 9.20 -23.67 -13.36
CA PHE A 39 8.22 -22.68 -12.89
C PHE A 39 7.62 -21.89 -14.06
N SER A 40 7.01 -22.61 -15.01
CA SER A 40 5.93 -22.04 -15.81
C SER A 40 5.13 -23.11 -16.54
N THR A 41 3.80 -22.99 -16.40
CA THR A 41 2.71 -23.53 -17.24
C THR A 41 2.44 -25.04 -17.26
N SER A 42 1.56 -25.48 -16.34
CA SER A 42 0.40 -26.39 -16.53
C SER A 42 0.04 -26.95 -15.13
N ASP A 43 -1.08 -26.64 -14.48
CA ASP A 43 -2.45 -26.82 -14.95
C ASP A 43 -3.42 -25.84 -14.25
N PHE A 44 -3.97 -24.89 -15.01
CA PHE A 44 -5.31 -24.37 -14.72
C PHE A 44 -6.19 -24.81 -15.88
N SER A 45 -6.61 -26.08 -15.83
CA SER A 45 -7.70 -26.56 -16.66
C SER A 45 -8.97 -25.85 -16.20
N LEU A 46 -9.38 -24.88 -17.01
CA LEU A 46 -10.66 -24.20 -16.90
C LEU A 46 -11.73 -25.18 -17.40
N SER A 47 -12.06 -26.18 -16.58
CA SER A 47 -13.34 -26.87 -16.72
C SER A 47 -14.41 -25.85 -16.34
N ILE A 48 -15.08 -25.31 -17.36
CA ILE A 48 -16.39 -24.69 -17.22
C ILE A 48 -17.30 -25.79 -16.66
N ASP A 49 -17.40 -25.84 -15.34
CA ASP A 49 -18.49 -26.52 -14.67
C ASP A 49 -19.29 -25.47 -13.92
N ALA A 50 -20.56 -25.38 -14.29
CA ALA A 50 -21.50 -24.39 -13.80
C ALA A 50 -21.90 -24.73 -12.37
N SER A 51 -21.11 -24.32 -11.38
CA SER A 51 -21.55 -24.22 -9.98
C SER A 51 -20.70 -23.24 -9.19
N TYR A 52 -21.35 -22.19 -8.70
CA TYR A 52 -20.82 -21.10 -7.86
C TYR A 52 -19.86 -21.57 -6.72
N PRO A 53 -18.64 -20.98 -6.60
CA PRO A 53 -18.11 -20.73 -5.25
C PRO A 53 -17.14 -19.52 -5.11
N ASN A 54 -17.38 -18.36 -5.73
CA ASN A 54 -16.54 -17.15 -5.43
C ASN A 54 -17.02 -16.35 -4.19
N TYR A 55 -18.26 -16.57 -3.73
CA TYR A 55 -18.82 -15.79 -2.62
C TYR A 55 -18.29 -16.20 -1.23
N ARG A 56 -17.79 -17.44 -1.08
CA ARG A 56 -17.37 -17.99 0.23
C ARG A 56 -15.97 -17.51 0.65
N HIS A 57 -15.04 -17.42 -0.30
CA HIS A 57 -13.68 -16.92 -0.02
C HIS A 57 -13.66 -15.42 0.29
N GLU A 58 -14.48 -14.62 -0.39
CA GLU A 58 -14.60 -13.18 -0.11
C GLU A 58 -15.20 -12.92 1.28
N LYS A 59 -16.22 -13.70 1.66
CA LYS A 59 -16.88 -13.57 2.98
C LYS A 59 -15.97 -14.00 4.14
N LEU A 60 -15.09 -14.99 3.93
CA LEU A 60 -14.08 -15.40 4.92
C LEU A 60 -13.02 -14.31 5.12
N ALA A 61 -12.48 -13.76 4.03
CA ALA A 61 -11.52 -12.66 4.09
C ALA A 61 -12.10 -11.41 4.79
N PHE A 62 -13.35 -11.06 4.48
CA PHE A 62 -14.05 -9.95 5.13
C PHE A 62 -14.30 -10.21 6.62
N LYS A 63 -14.73 -11.42 7.01
CA LYS A 63 -14.98 -11.78 8.42
C LYS A 63 -13.70 -11.75 9.25
N GLU A 64 -12.61 -12.30 8.73
CA GLU A 64 -11.30 -12.27 9.41
C GLU A 64 -10.75 -10.84 9.51
N GLN A 65 -10.95 -10.03 8.47
CA GLN A 65 -10.60 -8.61 8.46
C GLN A 65 -11.41 -7.80 9.49
N ALA A 66 -12.72 -8.05 9.60
CA ALA A 66 -13.57 -7.45 10.63
C ALA A 66 -13.14 -7.85 12.05
N SER A 67 -12.73 -9.11 12.26
CA SER A 67 -12.20 -9.56 13.56
C SER A 67 -10.90 -8.85 13.94
N SER A 68 -10.03 -8.58 12.96
CA SER A 68 -8.78 -7.83 13.16
C SER A 68 -9.06 -6.36 13.48
N PHE A 69 -10.05 -5.76 12.81
CA PHE A 69 -10.46 -4.37 13.07
C PHE A 69 -11.08 -4.21 14.47
N TRP A 70 -11.94 -5.14 14.88
CA TRP A 70 -12.53 -5.15 16.22
C TRP A 70 -11.48 -5.32 17.32
N ARG A 71 -10.49 -6.18 17.06
CA ARG A 71 -9.37 -6.38 17.97
C ARG A 71 -8.50 -5.13 18.07
N LEU A 72 -8.26 -4.43 16.97
CA LEU A 72 -7.58 -3.14 16.98
C LEU A 72 -8.37 -2.09 17.76
N ALA A 73 -9.69 -2.00 17.55
CA ALA A 73 -10.55 -1.11 18.32
C ALA A 73 -10.50 -1.43 19.83
N LYS A 74 -10.43 -2.71 20.20
CA LYS A 74 -10.27 -3.14 21.59
C LYS A 74 -8.91 -2.71 22.19
N MET A 75 -7.85 -2.62 21.39
CA MET A 75 -6.55 -2.08 21.84
C MET A 75 -6.61 -0.57 22.18
N ASN A 76 -7.59 0.13 21.62
CA ASN A 76 -7.84 1.54 21.89
C ASN A 76 -8.71 1.80 23.14
N SER A 77 -9.13 0.73 23.85
CA SER A 77 -9.98 0.85 25.04
C SER A 77 -9.46 1.78 26.14
N PRO A 78 -8.15 2.00 26.36
CA PRO A 78 -7.69 2.97 27.36
C PRO A 78 -7.94 4.44 26.99
N GLU A 79 -7.99 4.79 25.69
CA GLU A 79 -8.30 6.14 25.21
C GLU A 79 -9.76 6.33 24.78
N TRP A 80 -10.67 5.45 25.20
CA TRP A 80 -12.06 5.47 24.72
C TRP A 80 -12.76 6.82 24.90
N ALA A 81 -12.45 7.55 25.98
CA ALA A 81 -12.99 8.88 26.25
C ALA A 81 -12.52 9.90 25.21
N TYR A 82 -11.24 9.89 24.82
CA TYR A 82 -10.71 10.77 23.76
C TYR A 82 -11.35 10.45 22.41
N ALA A 83 -11.50 9.16 22.08
CA ALA A 83 -12.20 8.74 20.87
C ALA A 83 -13.67 9.20 20.86
N LEU A 84 -14.34 9.21 22.03
CA LEU A 84 -15.71 9.72 22.16
C LEU A 84 -15.78 11.23 21.89
N PHE A 85 -14.90 12.03 22.49
CA PHE A 85 -14.83 13.47 22.24
C PHE A 85 -14.48 13.79 20.78
N GLY A 86 -13.54 13.05 20.19
CA GLY A 86 -13.22 13.15 18.77
C GLY A 86 -14.41 12.82 17.88
N SER A 87 -15.19 11.80 18.22
CA SER A 87 -16.40 11.41 17.50
C SER A 87 -17.52 12.45 17.60
N ILE A 88 -17.71 13.06 18.77
CA ILE A 88 -18.66 14.18 18.95
C ILE A 88 -18.23 15.37 18.07
N GLY A 89 -16.93 15.69 18.04
CA GLY A 89 -16.37 16.71 17.15
C GLY A 89 -16.66 16.41 15.67
N SER A 90 -16.46 15.16 15.24
CA SER A 90 -16.77 14.70 13.87
C SER A 90 -18.25 14.84 13.50
N VAL A 91 -19.16 14.49 14.41
CA VAL A 91 -20.61 14.64 14.17
C VAL A 91 -20.98 16.11 14.05
N VAL A 92 -20.47 16.97 14.94
CA VAL A 92 -20.71 18.42 14.87
C VAL A 92 -20.16 19.00 13.58
N CYS A 93 -18.89 18.73 13.24
CA CYS A 93 -18.28 19.22 12.01
C CYS A 93 -19.02 18.75 10.75
N GLY A 94 -19.45 17.48 10.71
CA GLY A 94 -20.29 16.94 9.65
C GLY A 94 -21.62 17.70 9.52
N SER A 95 -22.30 17.98 10.64
CA SER A 95 -23.56 18.71 10.66
C SER A 95 -23.43 20.19 10.24
N LEU A 96 -22.28 20.83 10.51
CA LEU A 96 -22.03 22.22 10.12
C LEU A 96 -22.02 22.40 8.60
N SER A 97 -21.63 21.37 7.83
CA SER A 97 -21.70 21.40 6.36
C SER A 97 -23.14 21.51 5.85
N ALA A 98 -24.08 20.74 6.42
CA ALA A 98 -25.50 20.80 6.10
C ALA A 98 -26.13 22.13 6.56
N PHE A 99 -25.70 22.64 7.73
CA PHE A 99 -26.12 23.94 8.22
C PHE A 99 -25.66 25.09 7.32
N PHE A 100 -24.42 25.03 6.83
CA PHE A 100 -23.91 25.98 5.84
C PHE A 100 -24.72 25.96 4.54
N ALA A 101 -25.05 24.78 4.01
CA ALA A 101 -25.88 24.62 2.83
C ALA A 101 -27.28 25.27 3.02
N TYR A 102 -27.88 25.05 4.20
CA TYR A 102 -29.14 25.67 4.57
C TYR A 102 -29.05 27.20 4.60
N VAL A 103 -28.05 27.76 5.29
CA VAL A 103 -27.87 29.21 5.40
C VAL A 103 -27.63 29.84 4.04
N LEU A 104 -26.80 29.22 3.20
CA LEU A 104 -26.54 29.69 1.84
C LEU A 104 -27.83 29.72 1.00
N SER A 105 -28.66 28.67 1.09
CA SER A 105 -29.96 28.63 0.39
C SER A 105 -30.93 29.70 0.89
N ALA A 106 -30.93 29.99 2.20
CA ALA A 106 -31.78 31.00 2.80
C ALA A 106 -31.36 32.43 2.39
N VAL A 107 -30.05 32.70 2.35
CA VAL A 107 -29.48 33.95 1.82
C VAL A 107 -29.87 34.14 0.35
N LEU A 108 -29.70 33.11 -0.47
CA LEU A 108 -30.07 33.15 -1.88
C LEU A 108 -31.56 33.44 -2.06
N SER A 109 -32.43 32.81 -1.26
CA SER A 109 -33.87 33.09 -1.29
C SER A 109 -34.21 34.52 -0.87
N VAL A 110 -33.52 35.08 0.12
CA VAL A 110 -33.76 36.46 0.57
C VAL A 110 -33.34 37.46 -0.49
N TYR A 111 -32.27 37.17 -1.24
CA TYR A 111 -31.72 38.04 -2.27
C TYR A 111 -32.71 38.33 -3.42
N TYR A 112 -33.59 37.37 -3.74
CA TYR A 112 -34.62 37.55 -4.76
C TYR A 112 -35.86 38.35 -4.29
N ASN A 113 -35.87 38.86 -3.05
CA ASN A 113 -36.96 39.74 -2.61
C ASN A 113 -36.84 41.14 -3.26
N PRO A 114 -37.95 41.73 -3.75
CA PRO A 114 -37.93 43.04 -4.39
C PRO A 114 -37.56 44.20 -3.43
N ASN A 115 -37.81 44.03 -2.12
CA ASN A 115 -37.56 45.05 -1.11
C ASN A 115 -36.07 45.10 -0.68
N HIS A 116 -35.33 46.09 -1.18
CA HIS A 116 -33.89 46.23 -0.91
C HIS A 116 -33.54 46.45 0.56
N ALA A 117 -34.33 47.26 1.29
CA ALA A 117 -34.10 47.52 2.71
C ALA A 117 -34.27 46.25 3.58
N TYR A 118 -35.25 45.40 3.23
CA TYR A 118 -35.48 44.12 3.88
C TYR A 118 -34.34 43.14 3.60
N MET A 119 -33.92 43.04 2.35
CA MET A 119 -32.80 42.19 1.91
C MET A 119 -31.52 42.49 2.69
N ILE A 120 -31.12 43.76 2.82
CA ILE A 120 -29.89 44.14 3.54
C ILE A 120 -29.98 43.77 5.03
N ARG A 121 -31.14 43.96 5.66
CA ARG A 121 -31.34 43.63 7.08
C ARG A 121 -31.22 42.13 7.34
N GLU A 122 -31.80 41.31 6.47
CA GLU A 122 -31.84 39.87 6.66
C GLU A 122 -30.51 39.20 6.28
N ILE A 123 -29.85 39.67 5.22
CA ILE A 123 -28.49 39.23 4.86
C ILE A 123 -27.50 39.51 6.00
N LYS A 124 -27.59 40.68 6.66
CA LYS A 124 -26.74 40.99 7.82
C LYS A 124 -26.87 39.96 8.95
N LYS A 125 -28.08 39.48 9.23
CA LYS A 125 -28.28 38.42 10.24
C LYS A 125 -27.59 37.12 9.84
N TYR A 126 -27.71 36.72 8.57
CA TYR A 126 -27.03 35.53 8.05
C TYR A 126 -25.51 35.66 8.04
N CYS A 127 -24.97 36.86 7.78
CA CYS A 127 -23.52 37.11 7.88
C CYS A 127 -23.01 36.88 9.31
N TYR A 128 -23.70 37.39 10.34
CA TYR A 128 -23.32 37.14 11.73
C TYR A 128 -23.44 35.66 12.10
N LEU A 129 -24.49 34.99 11.61
CA LEU A 129 -24.68 33.55 11.81
C LEU A 129 -23.54 32.75 11.15
N LEU A 130 -23.11 33.10 9.93
CA LEU A 130 -21.95 32.48 9.26
C LEU A 130 -20.65 32.69 10.02
N ILE A 131 -20.43 33.86 10.63
CA ILE A 131 -19.25 34.10 11.48
C ILE A 131 -19.30 33.18 12.71
N GLY A 132 -20.47 33.01 13.33
CA GLY A 132 -20.69 32.06 14.42
C GLY A 132 -20.42 30.61 14.01
N VAL A 133 -20.90 30.19 12.84
CA VAL A 133 -20.66 28.85 12.28
C VAL A 133 -19.19 28.61 12.00
N SER A 134 -18.50 29.57 11.39
CA SER A 134 -17.07 29.46 11.07
C SER A 134 -16.20 29.38 12.34
N SER A 135 -16.51 30.19 13.35
CA SER A 135 -15.80 30.13 14.64
C SER A 135 -16.06 28.81 15.38
N ALA A 136 -17.30 28.32 15.39
CA ALA A 136 -17.63 27.00 15.91
C ALA A 136 -16.93 25.88 15.13
N ALA A 137 -16.93 25.95 13.80
CA ALA A 137 -16.25 24.99 12.94
C ALA A 137 -14.76 24.94 13.25
N LEU A 138 -14.10 26.08 13.45
CA LEU A 138 -12.69 26.13 13.82
C LEU A 138 -12.45 25.40 15.15
N ILE A 139 -13.25 25.68 16.18
CA ILE A 139 -13.11 25.04 17.50
C ILE A 139 -13.34 23.53 17.40
N PHE A 140 -14.47 23.10 16.83
CA PHE A 140 -14.82 21.68 16.79
C PHE A 140 -13.95 20.87 15.84
N ASN A 141 -13.49 21.46 14.72
CA ASN A 141 -12.56 20.79 13.82
C ASN A 141 -11.18 20.64 14.47
N THR A 142 -10.69 21.66 15.19
CA THR A 142 -9.45 21.53 15.96
C THR A 142 -9.56 20.47 17.05
N LEU A 143 -10.66 20.44 17.81
CA LEU A 143 -10.90 19.40 18.82
C LEU A 143 -10.99 18.00 18.21
N GLN A 144 -11.72 17.86 17.10
CA GLN A 144 -11.83 16.59 16.37
C GLN A 144 -10.45 16.06 15.99
N HIS A 145 -9.63 16.87 15.31
CA HIS A 145 -8.30 16.45 14.89
C HIS A 145 -7.40 16.15 16.07
N PHE A 146 -7.35 17.05 17.07
CA PHE A 146 -6.52 16.85 18.26
C PHE A 146 -6.82 15.53 18.97
N PHE A 147 -8.09 15.21 19.22
CA PHE A 147 -8.45 13.97 19.92
C PHE A 147 -8.21 12.73 19.06
N TRP A 148 -8.50 12.78 17.76
CA TRP A 148 -8.21 11.66 16.85
C TRP A 148 -6.70 11.43 16.65
N ASP A 149 -5.90 12.49 16.65
CA ASP A 149 -4.44 12.42 16.55
C ASP A 149 -3.84 11.80 17.82
N VAL A 150 -4.27 12.22 19.02
CA VAL A 150 -3.83 11.62 20.29
C VAL A 150 -4.17 10.12 20.35
N VAL A 151 -5.38 9.75 19.93
CA VAL A 151 -5.80 8.36 19.83
C VAL A 151 -4.91 7.58 18.84
N GLY A 152 -4.65 8.16 17.67
CA GLY A 152 -3.82 7.55 16.62
C GLY A 152 -2.37 7.35 17.06
N GLU A 153 -1.77 8.34 17.71
CA GLU A 153 -0.38 8.29 18.21
C GLU A 153 -0.22 7.25 19.31
N ASN A 154 -1.10 7.24 20.31
CA ASN A 154 -1.04 6.29 21.41
C ASN A 154 -1.27 4.84 20.94
N LEU A 155 -2.22 4.64 20.03
CA LEU A 155 -2.46 3.33 19.42
C LEU A 155 -1.22 2.85 18.63
N THR A 156 -0.64 3.74 17.81
CA THR A 156 0.57 3.43 17.04
C THR A 156 1.74 3.08 17.95
N LYS A 157 1.93 3.84 19.03
CA LYS A 157 2.95 3.57 20.05
C LYS A 157 2.78 2.18 20.66
N ARG A 158 1.58 1.82 21.13
CA ARG A 158 1.30 0.50 21.71
C ARG A 158 1.52 -0.65 20.74
N VAL A 159 1.05 -0.49 19.50
CA VAL A 159 1.24 -1.51 18.45
C VAL A 159 2.73 -1.73 18.20
N ARG A 160 3.52 -0.65 18.11
CA ARG A 160 4.97 -0.74 17.92
C ARG A 160 5.70 -1.35 19.10
N GLU A 161 5.38 -0.94 20.33
CA GLU A 161 5.99 -1.50 21.54
C GLU A 161 5.73 -3.01 21.65
N LYS A 162 4.47 -3.43 21.45
CA LYS A 162 4.09 -4.85 21.48
C LYS A 162 4.74 -5.65 20.35
N MET A 163 4.80 -5.08 19.15
CA MET A 163 5.49 -5.70 18.01
C MET A 163 6.99 -5.87 18.31
N LEU A 164 7.66 -4.84 18.83
CA LEU A 164 9.08 -4.90 19.18
C LEU A 164 9.34 -5.92 20.29
N ALA A 165 8.51 -5.95 21.33
CA ALA A 165 8.60 -6.96 22.38
C ALA A 165 8.41 -8.39 21.83
N ALA A 166 7.42 -8.62 20.96
CA ALA A 166 7.20 -9.91 20.31
C ALA A 166 8.35 -10.33 19.39
N VAL A 167 8.98 -9.37 18.71
CA VAL A 167 10.18 -9.61 17.90
C VAL A 167 11.38 -9.98 18.78
N MET A 168 11.57 -9.32 19.94
CA MET A 168 12.66 -9.65 20.87
C MET A 168 12.48 -10.98 21.59
N LYS A 169 11.24 -11.43 21.82
CA LYS A 169 10.94 -12.73 22.45
C LYS A 169 11.12 -13.92 21.51
N ASN A 170 11.08 -13.71 20.19
CA ASN A 170 11.43 -14.76 19.24
C ASN A 170 12.95 -14.98 19.25
N GLU A 171 13.38 -16.24 19.35
CA GLU A 171 14.77 -16.67 19.54
C GLU A 171 15.80 -15.90 18.71
N MET A 172 16.94 -15.61 19.37
CA MET A 172 18.05 -14.78 18.93
C MET A 172 18.73 -15.32 17.67
N GLY A 173 18.24 -14.88 16.50
CA GLY A 173 18.90 -15.12 15.21
C GLY A 173 18.93 -13.91 14.27
N VAL A 174 18.53 -12.71 14.70
CA VAL A 174 18.15 -11.64 13.75
C VAL A 174 18.66 -10.24 14.08
N TRP A 175 19.95 -10.12 14.39
CA TRP A 175 20.66 -8.83 14.30
C TRP A 175 20.72 -8.30 12.84
N ARG A 176 20.58 -9.19 11.85
CA ARG A 176 20.45 -8.83 10.42
C ARG A 176 19.08 -8.24 10.07
N LEU A 177 18.01 -8.63 10.76
CA LEU A 177 16.64 -8.18 10.47
C LEU A 177 16.34 -6.82 11.13
N ALA A 178 16.99 -6.50 12.25
CA ALA A 178 16.97 -5.15 12.86
C ALA A 178 17.66 -4.09 11.98
N LEU A 179 18.83 -4.42 11.40
CA LEU A 179 19.50 -3.56 10.41
C LEU A 179 18.67 -3.39 9.13
N VAL A 180 18.01 -4.47 8.68
CA VAL A 180 17.06 -4.40 7.56
C VAL A 180 15.86 -3.52 7.91
N LEU A 181 15.26 -3.61 9.11
CA LEU A 181 14.13 -2.76 9.50
C LEU A 181 14.48 -1.27 9.62
N ILE A 182 15.65 -0.94 10.15
CA ILE A 182 16.14 0.46 10.21
C ILE A 182 16.44 1.00 8.81
N ALA A 183 17.00 0.18 7.92
CA ALA A 183 17.24 0.55 6.52
C ALA A 183 15.96 0.57 5.67
N VAL A 184 14.96 -0.24 6.02
CA VAL A 184 13.66 -0.34 5.34
C VAL A 184 12.71 0.75 5.80
N PHE A 185 12.87 1.34 6.98
CA PHE A 185 11.99 2.41 7.45
C PHE A 185 11.99 3.66 6.53
N PRO A 186 13.14 4.20 6.08
CA PRO A 186 13.19 5.25 5.05
C PRO A 186 12.69 4.76 3.69
N VAL A 187 12.94 3.49 3.34
CA VAL A 187 12.49 2.89 2.07
C VAL A 187 10.99 2.68 2.05
N VAL A 188 10.34 2.40 3.18
CA VAL A 188 8.87 2.25 3.31
C VAL A 188 8.20 3.60 3.39
N VAL A 189 8.80 4.61 4.03
CA VAL A 189 8.30 5.99 3.95
C VAL A 189 8.44 6.50 2.50
N ALA A 190 9.59 6.28 1.86
CA ALA A 190 9.79 6.58 0.45
C ALA A 190 8.85 5.76 -0.44
N ALA A 191 8.63 4.48 -0.16
CA ALA A 191 7.75 3.61 -0.93
C ALA A 191 6.28 3.91 -0.69
N THR A 192 5.85 4.35 0.48
CA THR A 192 4.46 4.77 0.74
C THR A 192 4.17 6.13 0.13
N VAL A 193 5.14 7.04 0.12
CA VAL A 193 5.08 8.30 -0.65
C VAL A 193 5.08 8.01 -2.15
N LEU A 194 5.97 7.14 -2.64
CA LEU A 194 6.05 6.70 -4.03
C LEU A 194 4.79 5.93 -4.43
N GLN A 195 4.23 5.09 -3.56
CA GLN A 195 2.98 4.35 -3.72
C GLN A 195 1.78 5.28 -3.69
N LYS A 196 1.79 6.38 -2.93
CA LYS A 196 0.79 7.46 -3.04
C LYS A 196 0.85 8.16 -4.40
N MET A 197 2.05 8.31 -4.97
CA MET A 197 2.23 8.78 -6.35
C MET A 197 1.87 7.71 -7.40
N PHE A 198 2.05 6.41 -7.09
CA PHE A 198 1.82 5.28 -8.00
C PHE A 198 0.39 4.72 -7.97
N MET A 199 -0.38 4.95 -6.90
CA MET A 199 -1.75 4.43 -6.74
C MET A 199 -2.78 5.11 -7.65
N GLN A 200 -2.39 6.18 -8.35
CA GLN A 200 -3.15 6.66 -9.50
C GLN A 200 -2.89 5.84 -10.78
N GLY A 201 -1.94 4.90 -10.80
CA GLY A 201 -1.37 4.39 -12.05
C GLY A 201 -1.21 2.89 -12.26
N PHE A 202 -1.08 1.98 -11.29
CA PHE A 202 -0.50 0.66 -11.62
C PHE A 202 -1.40 -0.56 -11.35
N SER A 203 -1.71 -1.28 -12.43
CA SER A 203 -2.45 -2.54 -12.46
C SER A 203 -1.43 -3.65 -12.63
N GLY A 204 -1.49 -4.69 -11.80
CA GLY A 204 -0.40 -5.65 -11.53
C GLY A 204 0.39 -6.21 -12.71
N ASP A 205 -0.21 -6.36 -13.89
CA ASP A 205 0.52 -6.80 -15.09
C ASP A 205 1.58 -5.81 -15.59
N LEU A 206 1.43 -4.53 -15.27
CA LEU A 206 2.37 -3.47 -15.66
C LEU A 206 3.68 -3.58 -14.86
N GLU A 207 3.60 -4.07 -13.63
CA GLU A 207 4.74 -4.23 -12.72
C GLU A 207 5.68 -5.35 -13.20
N ALA A 208 5.14 -6.50 -13.60
CA ALA A 208 5.93 -7.60 -14.13
C ALA A 208 6.66 -7.22 -15.44
N ALA A 209 5.99 -6.49 -16.34
CA ALA A 209 6.60 -6.02 -17.58
C ALA A 209 7.70 -4.96 -17.33
N HIS A 210 7.50 -4.06 -16.37
CA HIS A 210 8.53 -3.10 -15.94
C HIS A 210 9.70 -3.79 -15.22
N ALA A 211 9.45 -4.77 -14.37
CA ALA A 211 10.49 -5.53 -13.69
C ALA A 211 11.43 -6.21 -14.69
N LYS A 212 10.88 -6.84 -15.75
CA LYS A 212 11.66 -7.44 -16.83
C LYS A 212 12.54 -6.42 -17.59
N ALA A 213 11.99 -5.24 -17.89
CA ALA A 213 12.75 -4.17 -18.56
C ALA A 213 13.87 -3.61 -17.65
N THR A 214 13.58 -3.40 -16.37
CA THR A 214 14.56 -2.97 -15.36
C THR A 214 15.67 -3.99 -15.17
N GLN A 215 15.33 -5.28 -15.12
CA GLN A 215 16.31 -6.36 -15.04
C GLN A 215 17.24 -6.34 -16.26
N LEU A 216 16.68 -6.28 -17.47
CA LEU A 216 17.46 -6.24 -18.71
C LEU A 216 18.40 -5.03 -18.76
N ALA A 217 17.93 -3.85 -18.34
CA ALA A 217 18.76 -2.66 -18.24
C ALA A 217 19.87 -2.83 -17.19
N GLY A 218 19.55 -3.45 -16.05
CA GLY A 218 20.51 -3.77 -15.00
C GLY A 218 21.65 -4.68 -15.49
N GLU A 219 21.31 -5.77 -16.20
CA GLU A 219 22.28 -6.71 -16.77
C GLU A 219 23.19 -6.08 -17.83
N ALA A 220 22.64 -5.16 -18.64
CA ALA A 220 23.39 -4.42 -19.64
C ALA A 220 24.36 -3.41 -19.02
N VAL A 221 23.92 -2.68 -18.00
CA VAL A 221 24.75 -1.69 -17.30
C VAL A 221 25.86 -2.36 -16.48
N SER A 222 25.54 -3.47 -15.78
CA SER A 222 26.56 -4.20 -15.01
C SER A 222 27.67 -4.76 -15.89
N ASN A 223 27.37 -5.08 -17.16
CA ASN A 223 28.29 -5.66 -18.13
C ASN A 223 28.63 -4.72 -19.29
N VAL A 224 28.60 -3.40 -19.07
CA VAL A 224 28.75 -2.38 -20.13
C VAL A 224 30.00 -2.56 -21.00
N ARG A 225 31.13 -2.97 -20.39
CA ARG A 225 32.38 -3.23 -21.13
C ARG A 225 32.25 -4.39 -22.11
N THR A 226 31.51 -5.43 -21.74
CA THR A 226 31.25 -6.60 -22.59
C THR A 226 30.33 -6.20 -23.74
N VAL A 227 29.28 -5.43 -23.46
CA VAL A 227 28.35 -4.93 -24.48
C VAL A 227 29.07 -4.06 -25.51
N ALA A 228 29.93 -3.15 -25.06
CA ALA A 228 30.75 -2.31 -25.92
C ALA A 228 31.78 -3.12 -26.72
N ALA A 229 32.42 -4.12 -26.10
CA ALA A 229 33.38 -4.99 -26.77
C ALA A 229 32.75 -5.82 -27.90
N PHE A 230 31.49 -6.24 -27.75
CA PHE A 230 30.73 -6.96 -28.78
C PHE A 230 29.92 -6.03 -29.70
N ASN A 231 30.04 -4.69 -29.56
CA ASN A 231 29.28 -3.70 -30.32
C ASN A 231 27.76 -4.01 -30.38
N SER A 232 27.20 -4.50 -29.28
CA SER A 232 25.81 -5.02 -29.20
C SER A 232 24.84 -4.03 -28.56
N GLU A 233 25.24 -2.77 -28.40
CA GLU A 233 24.44 -1.71 -27.76
C GLU A 233 23.09 -1.52 -28.45
N SER A 234 23.07 -1.48 -29.78
CA SER A 234 21.85 -1.33 -30.58
C SER A 234 20.87 -2.50 -30.39
N GLN A 235 21.40 -3.72 -30.27
CA GLN A 235 20.60 -4.92 -30.07
C GLN A 235 19.94 -4.92 -28.68
N ILE A 236 20.68 -4.55 -27.64
CA ILE A 236 20.15 -4.44 -26.27
C ILE A 236 19.10 -3.32 -26.17
N LEU A 237 19.37 -2.17 -26.80
CA LEU A 237 18.39 -1.07 -26.87
C LEU A 237 17.10 -1.50 -27.58
N SER A 238 17.21 -2.30 -28.65
CA SER A 238 16.02 -2.84 -29.35
C SER A 238 15.20 -3.78 -28.46
N LEU A 239 15.86 -4.62 -27.66
CA LEU A 239 15.23 -5.58 -26.76
C LEU A 239 14.54 -4.87 -25.58
N TYR A 240 15.18 -3.82 -25.05
CA TYR A 240 14.61 -2.95 -24.04
C TYR A 240 13.37 -2.21 -24.55
N THR A 241 13.47 -1.63 -25.75
CA THR A 241 12.35 -0.91 -26.40
C THR A 241 11.16 -1.83 -26.66
N SER A 242 11.41 -3.04 -27.19
CA SER A 242 10.39 -4.06 -27.42
C SER A 242 9.70 -4.48 -26.12
N SER A 243 10.47 -4.67 -25.04
CA SER A 243 9.94 -5.05 -23.73
C SER A 243 9.05 -3.96 -23.10
N LEU A 244 9.28 -2.69 -23.43
CA LEU A 244 8.48 -1.56 -22.94
C LEU A 244 7.23 -1.27 -23.78
N GLN A 245 7.17 -1.75 -25.03
CA GLN A 245 6.04 -1.44 -25.91
C GLN A 245 4.71 -2.00 -25.40
N THR A 246 4.73 -3.21 -24.82
CA THR A 246 3.54 -3.84 -24.21
C THR A 246 3.01 -3.05 -23.01
N PRO A 247 3.81 -2.71 -21.98
CA PRO A 247 3.33 -1.89 -20.87
C PRO A 247 2.90 -0.50 -21.32
N LEU A 248 3.59 0.12 -22.28
CA LEU A 248 3.21 1.45 -22.80
C LEU A 248 1.82 1.43 -23.47
N ARG A 249 1.53 0.41 -24.29
CA ARG A 249 0.21 0.26 -24.93
C ARG A 249 -0.90 -0.04 -23.92
N ARG A 250 -0.62 -0.83 -22.89
CA ARG A 250 -1.58 -1.09 -21.80
C ARG A 250 -1.83 0.15 -20.95
N CYS A 251 -0.78 0.92 -20.64
CA CYS A 251 -0.89 2.18 -19.92
C CYS A 251 -1.74 3.19 -20.71
N PHE A 252 -1.52 3.30 -22.02
CA PHE A 252 -2.34 4.13 -22.90
C PHE A 252 -3.82 3.75 -22.81
N TRP A 253 -4.16 2.48 -23.06
CA TRP A 253 -5.56 2.04 -23.01
C TRP A 253 -6.19 2.15 -21.63
N LYS A 254 -5.45 1.82 -20.58
CA LYS A 254 -5.90 2.00 -19.19
C LYS A 254 -6.16 3.47 -18.88
N GLY A 255 -5.27 4.36 -19.31
CA GLY A 255 -5.44 5.80 -19.18
C GLY A 255 -6.68 6.30 -19.91
N GLN A 256 -6.92 5.82 -21.14
CA GLN A 256 -8.13 6.17 -21.89
C GLN A 256 -9.40 5.64 -21.23
N ILE A 257 -9.42 4.40 -20.74
CA ILE A 257 -10.57 3.80 -20.05
C ILE A 257 -10.85 4.54 -18.74
N ALA A 258 -9.82 4.80 -17.93
CA ALA A 258 -9.95 5.51 -16.66
C ALA A 258 -10.39 6.97 -16.88
N GLY A 259 -9.79 7.67 -17.84
CA GLY A 259 -10.15 9.03 -18.20
C GLY A 259 -11.57 9.14 -18.75
N SER A 260 -11.95 8.25 -19.67
CA SER A 260 -13.32 8.21 -20.22
C SER A 260 -14.35 7.85 -19.15
N GLY A 261 -14.04 6.88 -18.28
CA GLY A 261 -14.91 6.51 -17.16
C GLY A 261 -15.11 7.67 -16.18
N TYR A 262 -14.02 8.38 -15.84
CA TYR A 262 -14.10 9.57 -14.99
C TYR A 262 -14.90 10.70 -15.66
N GLY A 263 -14.71 10.92 -16.97
CA GLY A 263 -15.45 11.91 -17.74
C GLY A 263 -16.96 11.60 -17.80
N ILE A 264 -17.34 10.35 -18.08
CA ILE A 264 -18.73 9.91 -18.09
C ILE A 264 -19.36 10.04 -16.69
N ALA A 265 -18.64 9.64 -15.64
CA ALA A 265 -19.11 9.78 -14.26
C ALA A 265 -19.33 11.25 -13.88
N GLN A 266 -18.40 12.14 -14.24
CA GLN A 266 -18.54 13.57 -14.01
C GLN A 266 -19.69 14.17 -14.83
N PHE A 267 -19.84 13.79 -16.10
CA PHE A 267 -20.96 14.22 -16.93
C PHE A 267 -22.30 13.79 -16.31
N ALA A 268 -22.43 12.53 -15.89
CA ALA A 268 -23.64 12.03 -15.25
C ALA A 268 -23.97 12.79 -13.95
N LEU A 269 -22.96 13.14 -13.16
CA LEU A 269 -23.10 13.95 -11.95
C LEU A 269 -23.66 15.34 -12.29
N TYR A 270 -23.05 16.08 -13.22
CA TYR A 270 -23.56 17.41 -13.60
C TYR A 270 -24.89 17.37 -14.35
N ALA A 271 -25.13 16.34 -15.16
CA ALA A 271 -26.43 16.12 -15.80
C ALA A 271 -27.53 15.89 -14.75
N SER A 272 -27.23 15.18 -13.67
CA SER A 272 -28.19 15.01 -12.56
C SER A 272 -28.53 16.34 -11.88
N TYR A 273 -27.57 17.25 -11.74
CA TYR A 273 -27.81 18.61 -11.22
C TYR A 273 -28.65 19.44 -12.18
N ALA A 274 -28.37 19.37 -13.49
CA ALA A 274 -29.15 20.04 -14.50
C ALA A 274 -30.62 19.56 -14.52
N LEU A 275 -30.84 18.25 -14.43
CA LEU A 275 -32.18 17.65 -14.33
C LEU A 275 -32.90 18.07 -13.04
N GLY A 276 -32.20 18.06 -11.90
CA GLY A 276 -32.74 18.52 -10.63
C GLY A 276 -33.20 19.98 -10.66
N LEU A 277 -32.39 20.87 -11.25
CA LEU A 277 -32.72 22.29 -11.42
C LEU A 277 -33.83 22.52 -12.45
N TRP A 278 -33.86 21.75 -13.54
CA TRP A 278 -34.95 21.80 -14.52
C TRP A 278 -36.30 21.42 -13.89
N TYR A 279 -36.33 20.33 -13.12
CA TYR A 279 -37.51 19.89 -12.40
C TYR A 279 -37.92 20.89 -11.31
N ALA A 280 -36.96 21.43 -10.56
CA ALA A 280 -37.18 22.50 -9.58
C ALA A 280 -37.86 23.73 -10.21
N SER A 281 -37.36 24.19 -11.36
CA SER A 281 -37.94 25.30 -12.12
C SER A 281 -39.37 24.99 -12.58
N TRP A 282 -39.61 23.78 -13.08
CA TRP A 282 -40.95 23.31 -13.47
C TRP A 282 -41.94 23.35 -12.28
N LEU A 283 -41.50 22.94 -11.09
CA LEU A 283 -42.30 22.91 -9.87
C LEU A 283 -42.72 24.32 -9.40
N VAL A 284 -41.79 25.27 -9.48
CA VAL A 284 -42.04 26.69 -9.17
C VAL A 284 -42.98 27.31 -10.21
N LYS A 285 -42.81 26.98 -11.50
CA LYS A 285 -43.65 27.52 -12.58
C LYS A 285 -45.12 27.11 -12.44
N HIS A 286 -45.41 25.90 -11.95
CA HIS A 286 -46.77 25.41 -11.77
C HIS A 286 -47.38 25.77 -10.40
N GLY A 287 -46.67 26.53 -9.57
CA GLY A 287 -47.15 26.96 -8.25
C GLY A 287 -47.28 25.84 -7.22
N ILE A 288 -46.66 24.67 -7.46
CA ILE A 288 -46.70 23.52 -6.54
C ILE A 288 -45.78 23.76 -5.35
N SER A 289 -44.70 24.53 -5.53
CA SER A 289 -43.72 24.84 -4.48
C SER A 289 -43.07 26.19 -4.68
N ASP A 290 -42.78 26.89 -3.59
CA ASP A 290 -42.05 28.15 -3.61
C ASP A 290 -40.58 27.97 -4.03
N PHE A 291 -40.01 29.01 -4.64
CA PHE A 291 -38.59 29.07 -4.99
C PHE A 291 -37.69 28.81 -3.77
N SER A 292 -38.03 29.40 -2.62
CA SER A 292 -37.26 29.28 -1.36
C SER A 292 -37.13 27.84 -0.87
N ASN A 293 -38.24 27.10 -0.87
CA ASN A 293 -38.26 25.72 -0.39
C ASN A 293 -37.56 24.79 -1.38
N THR A 294 -37.79 25.01 -2.67
CA THR A 294 -37.20 24.20 -3.74
C THR A 294 -35.67 24.33 -3.77
N ILE A 295 -35.13 25.55 -3.71
CA ILE A 295 -33.68 25.76 -3.73
C ILE A 295 -33.00 25.29 -2.43
N ARG A 296 -33.70 25.36 -1.30
CA ARG A 296 -33.24 24.84 0.00
C ARG A 296 -33.07 23.33 -0.04
N VAL A 297 -34.08 22.59 -0.51
CA VAL A 297 -34.02 21.13 -0.64
C VAL A 297 -32.89 20.73 -1.58
N PHE A 298 -32.75 21.41 -2.72
CA PHE A 298 -31.67 21.15 -3.68
C PHE A 298 -30.27 21.33 -3.07
N MET A 299 -30.00 22.47 -2.42
CA MET A 299 -28.70 22.76 -1.81
C MET A 299 -28.33 21.79 -0.68
N VAL A 300 -29.29 21.47 0.20
CA VAL A 300 -29.05 20.54 1.31
C VAL A 300 -28.74 19.13 0.79
N LEU A 301 -29.49 18.64 -0.21
CA LEU A 301 -29.24 17.33 -0.82
C LEU A 301 -27.89 17.27 -1.53
N MET A 302 -27.52 18.32 -2.27
CA MET A 302 -26.26 18.39 -3.00
C MET A 302 -25.04 18.32 -2.06
N VAL A 303 -25.03 19.13 -1.00
CA VAL A 303 -23.91 19.14 -0.04
C VAL A 303 -23.84 17.82 0.72
N SER A 304 -24.99 17.23 1.09
CA SER A 304 -25.05 15.93 1.75
C SER A 304 -24.52 14.80 0.85
N ALA A 305 -24.86 14.82 -0.44
CA ALA A 305 -24.40 13.83 -1.40
C ALA A 305 -22.87 13.87 -1.58
N ASN A 306 -22.27 15.06 -1.63
CA ASN A 306 -20.81 15.21 -1.69
C ASN A 306 -20.12 14.68 -0.42
N GLY A 307 -20.63 14.99 0.77
CA GLY A 307 -20.05 14.46 2.02
C GLY A 307 -20.12 12.92 2.11
N ALA A 308 -21.22 12.33 1.63
CA ALA A 308 -21.34 10.88 1.52
C ALA A 308 -20.33 10.32 0.50
N ALA A 309 -20.21 10.94 -0.68
CA ALA A 309 -19.29 10.52 -1.73
C ALA A 309 -17.82 10.52 -1.25
N GLU A 310 -17.37 11.56 -0.55
CA GLU A 310 -16.03 11.62 0.03
C GLU A 310 -15.78 10.48 1.02
N THR A 311 -16.77 10.16 1.86
CA THR A 311 -16.68 9.03 2.80
C THR A 311 -16.49 7.69 2.06
N LEU A 312 -17.19 7.49 0.94
CA LEU A 312 -17.03 6.28 0.12
C LEU A 312 -15.62 6.17 -0.48
N THR A 313 -14.96 7.30 -0.80
CA THR A 313 -13.60 7.28 -1.34
C THR A 313 -12.55 6.79 -0.33
N LEU A 314 -12.84 6.83 0.97
CA LEU A 314 -11.94 6.35 2.03
C LEU A 314 -12.01 4.82 2.24
N ALA A 315 -13.05 4.14 1.72
CA ALA A 315 -13.26 2.71 1.90
C ALA A 315 -12.04 1.83 1.52
N PRO A 316 -11.31 2.09 0.42
CA PRO A 316 -10.12 1.32 0.06
C PRO A 316 -9.00 1.42 1.10
N ASP A 317 -8.87 2.55 1.79
CA ASP A 317 -7.82 2.77 2.79
C ASP A 317 -8.14 2.02 4.09
N PHE A 318 -9.41 1.96 4.49
CA PHE A 318 -9.87 1.08 5.57
C PHE A 318 -9.60 -0.40 5.26
N ILE A 319 -9.82 -0.82 4.01
CA ILE A 319 -9.56 -2.20 3.57
C ILE A 319 -8.05 -2.51 3.60
N LYS A 320 -7.20 -1.58 3.16
CA LYS A 320 -5.74 -1.76 3.20
C LYS A 320 -5.22 -1.77 4.63
N GLY A 321 -5.71 -0.86 5.49
CA GLY A 321 -5.35 -0.81 6.90
C GLY A 321 -5.68 -2.10 7.63
N GLY A 322 -6.89 -2.66 7.42
CA GLY A 322 -7.27 -3.94 8.02
C GLY A 322 -6.37 -5.11 7.59
N ARG A 323 -5.93 -5.14 6.32
CA ARG A 323 -4.99 -6.16 5.82
C ARG A 323 -3.60 -6.02 6.44
N ALA A 324 -3.09 -4.81 6.56
CA ALA A 324 -1.78 -4.55 7.19
C ALA A 324 -1.79 -4.92 8.68
N MET A 325 -2.90 -4.69 9.37
CA MET A 325 -3.03 -5.06 10.79
C MET A 325 -3.05 -6.58 11.00
N ARG A 326 -3.53 -7.35 10.03
CA ARG A 326 -3.53 -8.82 10.11
C ARG A 326 -2.13 -9.39 10.28
N SER A 327 -1.16 -8.95 9.47
CA SER A 327 0.22 -9.45 9.56
C SER A 327 0.89 -9.08 10.88
N VAL A 328 0.56 -7.90 11.43
CA VAL A 328 1.02 -7.49 12.76
C VAL A 328 0.43 -8.40 13.84
N PHE A 329 -0.86 -8.71 13.78
CA PHE A 329 -1.49 -9.61 14.74
C PHE A 329 -1.01 -11.05 14.62
N GLU A 330 -0.73 -11.53 13.41
CA GLU A 330 -0.14 -12.84 13.17
C GLU A 330 1.26 -12.96 13.80
N LEU A 331 2.07 -11.89 13.70
CA LEU A 331 3.36 -11.82 14.38
C LEU A 331 3.21 -11.75 15.91
N LEU A 332 2.21 -11.01 16.40
CA LEU A 332 1.98 -10.82 17.83
C LEU A 332 1.47 -12.10 18.52
N ASP A 333 0.65 -12.89 17.83
CA ASP A 333 0.07 -14.14 18.35
C ASP A 333 0.95 -15.36 18.09
N ARG A 334 2.06 -15.20 17.36
CA ARG A 334 3.01 -16.27 17.12
C ARG A 334 3.60 -16.71 18.46
N LYS A 335 3.27 -17.93 18.89
CA LYS A 335 3.93 -18.59 20.02
C LYS A 335 5.33 -19.06 19.59
N SER A 336 6.35 -18.75 20.38
CA SER A 336 7.68 -19.35 20.22
C SER A 336 7.66 -20.79 20.72
N GLU A 337 8.45 -21.66 20.10
CA GLU A 337 8.58 -23.05 20.52
C GLU A 337 9.40 -23.15 21.81
N ILE A 338 10.40 -22.26 21.98
CA ILE A 338 11.09 -22.04 23.25
C ILE A 338 10.55 -20.72 23.84
N ASP A 339 9.82 -20.79 24.94
CA ASP A 339 9.34 -19.61 25.67
C ASP A 339 10.34 -19.24 26.78
N PRO A 340 11.04 -18.10 26.68
CA PRO A 340 12.00 -17.68 27.71
C PRO A 340 11.33 -17.27 29.03
N ASP A 341 10.04 -16.96 29.03
CA ASP A 341 9.28 -16.52 30.22
C ASP A 341 8.29 -17.59 30.70
N ASP A 342 8.50 -18.87 30.36
CA ASP A 342 7.59 -19.96 30.71
C ASP A 342 7.43 -20.05 32.25
N PRO A 343 6.22 -19.76 32.80
CA PRO A 343 5.98 -19.82 34.24
C PRO A 343 6.07 -21.25 34.81
N ASP A 344 5.97 -22.28 33.96
CA ASP A 344 6.10 -23.68 34.33
C ASP A 344 7.56 -24.20 34.17
N SER A 345 8.52 -23.30 33.91
CA SER A 345 9.93 -23.65 33.81
C SER A 345 10.49 -24.19 35.13
N ALA A 346 11.45 -25.12 35.03
CA ALA A 346 12.11 -25.69 36.20
C ALA A 346 12.78 -24.57 37.02
N PRO A 347 12.58 -24.51 38.35
CA PRO A 347 13.12 -23.44 39.18
C PRO A 347 14.65 -23.42 39.12
N MET A 348 15.21 -22.22 38.98
CA MET A 348 16.66 -22.03 38.91
C MET A 348 17.30 -22.46 40.24
N PRO A 349 18.28 -23.39 40.24
CA PRO A 349 18.93 -23.83 41.47
C PRO A 349 19.83 -22.73 42.06
N ASP A 350 19.83 -22.57 43.38
CA ASP A 350 20.60 -21.54 44.12
C ASP A 350 22.12 -21.60 43.88
N ARG A 351 22.64 -22.75 43.43
CA ARG A 351 24.04 -22.95 43.05
C ARG A 351 24.15 -23.79 41.78
N LEU A 352 24.67 -23.17 40.72
CA LEU A 352 25.08 -23.85 39.50
C LEU A 352 26.50 -24.43 39.65
N ARG A 353 26.65 -25.75 39.43
CA ARG A 353 27.96 -26.40 39.30
C ARG A 353 28.61 -26.19 37.93
N GLY A 354 27.83 -25.86 36.89
CA GLY A 354 28.33 -25.61 35.54
C GLY A 354 28.70 -26.89 34.74
N GLU A 355 28.30 -28.07 35.21
CA GLU A 355 28.47 -29.32 34.46
C GLU A 355 27.47 -29.38 33.29
N VAL A 356 27.97 -29.39 32.05
CA VAL A 356 27.17 -29.49 30.82
C VAL A 356 27.48 -30.82 30.14
N GLU A 357 26.46 -31.61 29.85
CA GLU A 357 26.59 -32.92 29.20
C GLU A 357 25.70 -32.98 27.95
N PHE A 358 26.29 -33.32 26.80
CA PHE A 358 25.56 -33.52 25.55
C PHE A 358 25.27 -35.01 25.36
N LYS A 359 24.00 -35.42 25.37
CA LYS A 359 23.59 -36.82 25.16
C LYS A 359 22.84 -36.96 23.85
N HIS A 360 23.41 -37.72 22.91
CA HIS A 360 22.76 -38.13 21.65
C HIS A 360 22.07 -36.98 20.90
N VAL A 361 22.78 -35.87 20.69
CA VAL A 361 22.22 -34.68 20.05
C VAL A 361 22.31 -34.80 18.53
N ASP A 362 21.16 -34.99 17.88
CA ASP A 362 20.99 -34.83 16.44
C ASP A 362 20.40 -33.43 16.19
N PHE A 363 21.02 -32.62 15.32
CA PHE A 363 20.60 -31.23 15.09
C PHE A 363 20.73 -30.80 13.63
N SER A 364 19.64 -30.21 13.13
CA SER A 364 19.54 -29.51 11.86
C SER A 364 18.93 -28.13 12.12
N TYR A 365 19.44 -27.10 11.45
CA TYR A 365 18.82 -25.77 11.53
C TYR A 365 17.43 -25.80 10.86
N PRO A 366 16.36 -25.26 11.49
CA PRO A 366 15.01 -25.27 10.91
C PRO A 366 14.88 -24.56 9.56
N SER A 367 15.77 -23.61 9.27
CA SER A 367 15.83 -22.92 7.98
C SER A 367 16.35 -23.79 6.84
N ARG A 368 17.04 -24.89 7.16
CA ARG A 368 17.60 -25.89 6.22
C ARG A 368 17.55 -27.29 6.86
N PRO A 369 16.34 -27.87 6.99
CA PRO A 369 16.18 -29.15 7.69
C PRO A 369 16.94 -30.30 7.00
N ASP A 370 17.13 -30.18 5.69
CA ASP A 370 17.77 -31.18 4.83
C ASP A 370 19.29 -31.29 5.02
N VAL A 371 19.91 -30.33 5.71
CA VAL A 371 21.35 -30.30 5.96
C VAL A 371 21.61 -30.56 7.44
N PRO A 372 21.80 -31.82 7.84
CA PRO A 372 22.18 -32.13 9.22
C PRO A 372 23.58 -31.59 9.52
N ILE A 373 23.73 -30.92 10.66
CA ILE A 373 25.01 -30.39 11.13
C ILE A 373 25.62 -31.33 12.17
N PHE A 374 24.79 -31.82 13.10
CA PHE A 374 25.19 -32.85 14.05
C PHE A 374 24.39 -34.11 13.76
N THR A 375 25.10 -35.16 13.38
CA THR A 375 24.57 -36.51 13.20
C THR A 375 25.39 -37.47 14.05
N ARG A 376 24.70 -38.39 14.71
CA ARG A 376 25.35 -39.50 15.41
C ARG A 376 26.41 -40.19 14.53
N PRO A 377 27.62 -40.46 15.05
CA PRO A 377 28.53 -41.38 14.37
C PRO A 377 27.92 -42.79 14.40
N HIS A 378 27.59 -43.33 13.23
CA HIS A 378 27.38 -44.76 13.04
C HIS A 378 28.73 -45.49 13.19
N SER A 379 29.19 -45.68 14.42
CA SER A 379 30.31 -46.57 14.73
C SER A 379 29.79 -47.76 15.53
N THR A 380 29.26 -48.76 14.82
CA THR A 380 29.31 -50.13 15.30
C THR A 380 30.74 -50.62 15.06
N SER A 381 31.62 -50.41 16.03
CA SER A 381 32.86 -51.21 16.11
C SER A 381 32.42 -52.62 16.53
N PRO A 382 32.79 -53.68 15.77
CA PRO A 382 32.69 -55.02 16.30
C PRO A 382 33.77 -55.15 17.38
N SER A 383 33.35 -55.54 18.58
CA SER A 383 34.24 -56.04 19.62
C SER A 383 34.99 -57.26 19.08
N GLN A 384 36.31 -57.18 19.00
CA GLN A 384 37.19 -58.36 19.02
C GLN A 384 37.33 -58.86 20.45
#